data_AF-A0A8I5YC31-F1
#
_entry.id   AF-A0A8I5YC31-F1
#
_cell.length_a   1.000
_cell.length_b   1.000
_cell.length_c   1.000
_cell.angle_alpha   90.00
_cell.angle_beta   90.00
_cell.angle_gamma   90.00
#
_symmetry.space_group_name_H-M   'P 1'
#
loop_
_entity.id
_entity.type
_entity.pdbx_description
1 polymer ?
#
loop_
_entity_poly.entity_id
_entity_poly.type
_entity_poly.pdbx_seq_one_letter_code
_entity_poly.pdbx_strand_id
1 'polypeptide(L)'
;MAQGSGDQRAVGVADPEESSPNMIVYCKIEDIITKMQDDKTGGVPIRTVKSFLSKIPSVVTGTDIVQWLMKNLSIEDPVEAIHLGSLIAAQGYVFPISDHVLTMKDDGTFYRFQAPYFWPSNCWEPENTDYAIYLCKRTMQNKARLELADYEAENLARLQRAFARKWEFIFMQAEAQVKIDRKKDKTERKILDSQERAFWDVHRPVPGCVNTTEMDIRKCRRLKNPQKVKKSVYGVTDESQSQSPVHIPSQPIRKTTKDDIRKQITFLNAQIDRHCLKMSKVAESLIAYTEQYVEYDPFITPAEPSNPWISDDITLWDIEMSCGLSMGSLCPSWQLELLLWLSRPEGETLLPQLVSSISDRSNTDY
;
A
#
# COMPACT_ATOMS: atom_id res chain seq x y z
N MET A 1 -25.04 17.77 -28.15
CA MET A 1 -24.57 18.35 -29.42
C MET A 1 -23.22 17.72 -29.73
N ALA A 2 -22.97 17.38 -30.99
CA ALA A 2 -21.72 16.80 -31.44
C ALA A 2 -20.87 17.83 -32.20
N GLN A 3 -19.56 17.62 -32.05
CA GLN A 3 -18.39 18.15 -32.76
C GLN A 3 -17.83 19.53 -32.42
N GLY A 4 -16.54 19.46 -32.06
CA GLY A 4 -15.57 20.51 -31.78
C GLY A 4 -14.26 19.81 -31.41
N SER A 5 -13.43 19.59 -32.41
CA SER A 5 -12.16 18.86 -32.44
C SER A 5 -11.07 19.41 -31.51
N GLY A 6 -10.26 18.49 -30.99
CA GLY A 6 -8.82 18.72 -30.76
C GLY A 6 -8.46 19.64 -29.59
N ASP A 7 -8.29 19.04 -28.42
CA ASP A 7 -7.19 19.43 -27.53
C ASP A 7 -6.79 18.21 -26.70
N GLN A 8 -5.64 17.62 -27.05
CA GLN A 8 -4.86 16.82 -26.11
C GLN A 8 -4.45 17.77 -24.99
N ARG A 9 -5.27 17.86 -23.94
CA ARG A 9 -4.81 18.44 -22.68
C ARG A 9 -3.73 17.53 -22.14
N ALA A 10 -2.50 18.03 -22.24
CA ALA A 10 -1.33 17.52 -21.56
C ALA A 10 -1.72 17.12 -20.12
N VAL A 11 -1.33 15.91 -19.75
CA VAL A 11 -1.36 15.42 -18.37
C VAL A 11 -0.70 16.50 -17.52
N GLY A 12 -1.51 17.21 -16.74
CA GLY A 12 -1.01 18.18 -15.78
C GLY A 12 -0.12 17.40 -14.82
N VAL A 13 1.19 17.64 -14.89
CA VAL A 13 2.11 17.18 -13.85
C VAL A 13 1.66 17.89 -12.58
N ALA A 14 0.93 17.16 -11.73
CA ALA A 14 0.52 17.65 -10.42
C ALA A 14 1.77 18.14 -9.69
N ASP A 15 1.65 19.28 -9.02
CA ASP A 15 2.72 19.82 -8.18
C ASP A 15 3.14 18.73 -7.18
N PRO A 16 4.43 18.34 -7.10
CA PRO A 16 4.90 17.29 -6.20
C PRO A 16 4.50 17.50 -4.73
N GLU A 17 4.14 18.73 -4.34
CA GLU A 17 3.72 19.08 -2.98
C GLU A 17 2.23 18.82 -2.69
N GLU A 18 1.38 18.59 -3.70
CA GLU A 18 -0.06 18.29 -3.56
C GLU A 18 -0.42 16.82 -3.80
N SER A 19 0.56 16.00 -4.18
CA SER A 19 0.34 14.60 -4.52
C SER A 19 -0.02 13.78 -3.27
N SER A 20 -1.12 13.01 -3.36
CA SER A 20 -1.50 12.03 -2.33
C SER A 20 -0.28 11.15 -1.98
N PRO A 21 -0.04 10.84 -0.70
CA PRO A 21 1.07 9.98 -0.31
C PRO A 21 0.94 8.54 -0.84
N ASN A 22 -0.21 8.19 -1.43
CA ASN A 22 -0.46 6.93 -2.11
C ASN A 22 -0.27 7.00 -3.63
N MET A 23 0.03 8.17 -4.21
CA MET A 23 0.08 8.37 -5.65
C MET A 23 1.02 7.40 -6.37
N ILE A 24 2.19 7.12 -5.79
CA ILE A 24 3.13 6.15 -6.39
C ILE A 24 2.52 4.74 -6.53
N VAL A 25 1.64 4.36 -5.61
CA VAL A 25 0.95 3.07 -5.67
C VAL A 25 -0.11 3.11 -6.77
N TYR A 26 -0.88 4.19 -6.86
CA TYR A 26 -1.88 4.37 -7.92
C TYR A 26 -1.24 4.34 -9.32
N CYS A 27 -0.15 5.08 -9.55
CA CYS A 27 0.55 5.06 -10.84
C CYS A 27 1.04 3.65 -11.20
N LYS A 28 1.58 2.88 -10.24
CA LYS A 28 2.01 1.50 -10.49
C LYS A 28 0.84 0.58 -10.87
N ILE A 29 -0.31 0.73 -10.21
CA ILE A 29 -1.51 -0.04 -10.56
C ILE A 29 -2.01 0.37 -11.95
N GLU A 30 -2.05 1.65 -12.25
CA GLU A 30 -2.50 2.19 -13.53
C GLU A 30 -1.62 1.73 -14.70
N ASP A 31 -0.31 1.62 -14.49
CA ASP A 31 0.60 1.02 -15.46
C ASP A 31 0.24 -0.45 -15.75
N ILE A 32 -0.09 -1.22 -14.71
CA ILE A 32 -0.55 -2.61 -14.85
C ILE A 32 -1.88 -2.65 -15.62
N ILE A 33 -2.85 -1.83 -15.23
CA ILE A 33 -4.18 -1.75 -15.85
C ILE A 33 -4.12 -1.33 -17.32
N THR A 34 -3.19 -0.44 -17.66
CA THR A 34 -2.96 0.00 -19.04
C THR A 34 -2.42 -1.16 -19.88
N LYS A 35 -1.46 -1.93 -19.36
CA LYS A 35 -0.94 -3.13 -20.03
C LYS A 35 -1.98 -4.24 -20.15
N MET A 36 -2.83 -4.43 -19.13
CA MET A 36 -3.92 -5.39 -19.18
C MET A 36 -4.93 -5.09 -20.29
N GLN A 37 -5.12 -3.81 -20.64
CA GLN A 37 -6.06 -3.38 -21.68
C GLN A 37 -5.43 -3.22 -23.07
N ASP A 38 -4.13 -3.50 -23.21
CA ASP A 38 -3.43 -3.35 -24.49
C ASP A 38 -3.54 -4.61 -25.35
N ASP A 39 -4.45 -4.57 -26.32
CA ASP A 39 -4.67 -5.66 -27.29
C ASP A 39 -3.41 -6.01 -28.10
N LYS A 40 -2.44 -5.10 -28.25
CA LYS A 40 -1.24 -5.33 -29.07
C LYS A 40 -0.16 -6.12 -28.35
N THR A 41 -0.06 -5.97 -27.04
CA THR A 41 0.98 -6.62 -26.22
C THR A 41 0.50 -7.90 -25.55
N GLY A 42 -0.70 -8.38 -25.92
CA GLY A 42 -1.29 -9.58 -25.32
C GLY A 42 -1.96 -9.29 -23.98
N GLY A 43 -2.70 -8.18 -23.89
CA GLY A 43 -3.61 -7.86 -22.79
C GLY A 43 -4.67 -8.94 -22.52
N VAL A 44 -5.46 -8.71 -21.48
CA VAL A 44 -6.56 -9.59 -21.08
C VAL A 44 -7.67 -9.53 -22.15
N PRO A 45 -8.19 -10.67 -22.64
CA PRO A 45 -9.16 -10.68 -23.72
C PRO A 45 -10.51 -10.09 -23.27
N ILE A 46 -10.82 -8.87 -23.71
CA ILE A 46 -12.11 -8.21 -23.47
C ILE A 46 -13.16 -8.74 -24.44
N ARG A 47 -14.24 -9.33 -23.92
CA ARG A 47 -15.26 -10.02 -24.73
C ARG A 47 -16.65 -9.48 -24.52
N THR A 48 -17.52 -9.71 -25.51
CA THR A 48 -18.97 -9.59 -25.36
C THR A 48 -19.58 -10.98 -25.25
N VAL A 49 -20.06 -11.31 -24.06
CA VAL A 49 -20.69 -12.61 -23.79
C VAL A 49 -22.17 -12.56 -24.15
N LYS A 50 -22.62 -13.51 -24.98
CA LYS A 50 -24.02 -13.67 -25.38
C LYS A 50 -24.57 -14.97 -24.79
N SER A 51 -25.70 -14.87 -24.11
CA SER A 51 -26.54 -15.99 -23.68
C SER A 51 -27.94 -15.84 -24.31
N PHE A 52 -28.82 -16.82 -24.09
CA PHE A 52 -30.19 -16.76 -24.59
C PHE A 52 -30.99 -15.55 -24.06
N LEU A 53 -30.73 -15.12 -22.81
CA LEU A 53 -31.47 -14.04 -22.14
C LEU A 53 -30.69 -12.73 -22.03
N SER A 54 -29.37 -12.74 -22.22
CA SER A 54 -28.52 -11.59 -21.95
C SER A 54 -27.37 -11.44 -22.94
N LYS A 55 -27.03 -10.19 -23.24
CA LYS A 55 -25.79 -9.80 -23.92
C LYS A 55 -25.04 -8.86 -22.98
N ILE A 56 -23.85 -9.28 -22.54
CA ILE A 56 -23.01 -8.55 -21.60
C ILE A 56 -21.74 -8.13 -22.34
N PRO A 57 -21.62 -6.86 -22.78
CA PRO A 57 -20.46 -6.37 -23.52
C PRO A 57 -19.27 -6.12 -22.61
N SER A 58 -18.07 -5.99 -23.17
CA SER A 58 -16.87 -5.45 -22.51
C SER A 58 -16.60 -6.04 -21.12
N VAL A 59 -16.53 -7.37 -21.03
CA VAL A 59 -16.19 -8.09 -19.80
C VAL A 59 -14.94 -8.95 -20.00
N VAL A 60 -14.24 -9.18 -18.90
CA VAL A 60 -13.13 -10.13 -18.78
C VAL A 60 -13.47 -11.14 -17.70
N THR A 61 -12.88 -12.33 -17.74
CA THR A 61 -13.08 -13.32 -16.66
C THR A 61 -12.02 -13.15 -15.57
N GLY A 62 -12.34 -13.58 -14.36
CA GLY A 62 -11.38 -13.60 -13.24
C GLY A 62 -10.15 -14.44 -13.57
N THR A 63 -10.35 -15.64 -14.13
CA THR A 63 -9.25 -16.49 -14.60
C THR A 63 -8.37 -15.83 -15.64
N ASP A 64 -8.94 -15.12 -16.64
CA ASP A 64 -8.12 -14.43 -17.63
C ASP A 64 -7.22 -13.34 -17.00
N ILE A 65 -7.72 -12.61 -15.99
CA ILE A 65 -6.94 -11.60 -15.27
C ILE A 65 -5.83 -12.25 -14.43
N VAL A 66 -6.15 -13.30 -13.67
CA VAL A 66 -5.19 -13.99 -12.78
C VAL A 66 -4.05 -14.60 -13.60
N GLN A 67 -4.38 -15.29 -14.70
CA GLN A 67 -3.37 -15.85 -15.60
C GLN A 67 -2.50 -14.78 -16.25
N TRP A 68 -3.09 -13.62 -16.60
CA TRP A 68 -2.32 -12.50 -17.11
C TRP A 68 -1.36 -11.94 -16.07
N LEU A 69 -1.79 -11.79 -14.81
CA LEU A 69 -0.94 -11.33 -13.70
C LEU A 69 0.24 -12.28 -13.47
N MET A 70 -0.03 -13.59 -13.37
CA MET A 70 1.02 -14.60 -13.19
C MET A 70 2.07 -14.53 -14.29
N LYS A 71 1.64 -14.48 -15.56
CA LYS A 71 2.54 -14.46 -16.70
C LYS A 71 3.34 -13.16 -16.82
N ASN A 72 2.70 -11.99 -16.65
CA ASN A 72 3.32 -10.70 -16.97
C ASN A 72 4.09 -10.09 -15.79
N LEU A 73 3.80 -10.53 -14.57
CA LEU A 73 4.52 -10.11 -13.36
C LEU A 73 5.42 -11.21 -12.80
N SER A 74 5.52 -12.35 -13.48
CA SER A 74 6.30 -13.52 -13.06
C SER A 74 5.94 -14.02 -11.66
N ILE A 75 4.64 -14.09 -11.36
CA ILE A 75 4.13 -14.60 -10.08
C ILE A 75 3.98 -16.12 -10.20
N GLU A 76 4.66 -16.85 -9.32
CA GLU A 76 4.66 -18.33 -9.32
C GLU A 76 3.45 -18.90 -8.58
N ASP A 77 3.05 -18.29 -7.45
CA ASP A 77 1.91 -18.72 -6.64
C ASP A 77 0.60 -18.08 -7.12
N PRO A 78 -0.41 -18.86 -7.58
CA PRO A 78 -1.71 -18.33 -7.92
C PRO A 78 -2.38 -17.53 -6.79
N VAL A 79 -2.14 -17.89 -5.53
CA VAL A 79 -2.73 -17.20 -4.36
C VAL A 79 -2.22 -15.76 -4.28
N GLU A 80 -0.93 -15.53 -4.54
CA GLU A 80 -0.35 -14.18 -4.61
C GLU A 80 -0.98 -13.36 -5.76
N ALA A 81 -1.18 -13.97 -6.93
CA ALA A 81 -1.79 -13.29 -8.07
C ALA A 81 -3.27 -12.91 -7.80
N ILE A 82 -4.04 -13.81 -7.18
CA ILE A 82 -5.42 -13.54 -6.75
C ILE A 82 -5.46 -12.44 -5.69
N HIS A 83 -4.52 -12.45 -4.75
CA HIS A 83 -4.41 -11.42 -3.71
C HIS A 83 -4.12 -10.05 -4.32
N LEU A 84 -3.11 -9.96 -5.20
CA LEU A 84 -2.79 -8.71 -5.92
C LEU A 84 -3.98 -8.22 -6.75
N GLY A 85 -4.62 -9.12 -7.51
CA GLY A 85 -5.83 -8.80 -8.28
C GLY A 85 -6.98 -8.29 -7.41
N SER A 86 -7.16 -8.87 -6.22
CA SER A 86 -8.15 -8.43 -5.24
C SER A 86 -7.83 -7.05 -4.68
N LEU A 87 -6.56 -6.72 -4.43
CA LEU A 87 -6.14 -5.39 -4.01
C LEU A 87 -6.40 -4.35 -5.11
N ILE A 88 -6.09 -4.68 -6.37
CA ILE A 88 -6.39 -3.83 -7.54
C ILE A 88 -7.91 -3.59 -7.65
N ALA A 89 -8.71 -4.63 -7.41
CA ALA A 89 -10.17 -4.53 -7.43
C ALA A 89 -10.71 -3.66 -6.29
N ALA A 90 -10.19 -3.83 -5.07
CA ALA A 90 -10.57 -3.04 -3.89
C ALA A 90 -10.21 -1.55 -4.02
N GLN A 91 -9.22 -1.21 -4.85
CA GLN A 91 -8.90 0.17 -5.24
C GLN A 91 -9.80 0.72 -6.35
N GLY A 92 -10.69 -0.11 -6.91
CA GLY A 92 -11.70 0.31 -7.89
C GLY A 92 -11.24 0.33 -9.35
N TYR A 93 -10.08 -0.23 -9.69
CA TYR A 93 -9.62 -0.28 -11.07
C TYR A 93 -10.30 -1.36 -11.90
N VAL A 94 -10.70 -2.45 -11.24
CA VAL A 94 -11.44 -3.59 -11.82
C VAL A 94 -12.54 -3.97 -10.85
N PHE A 95 -13.74 -4.31 -11.32
CA PHE A 95 -14.85 -4.64 -10.43
C PHE A 95 -15.72 -5.78 -10.97
N PRO A 96 -16.24 -6.66 -10.09
CA PRO A 96 -17.18 -7.70 -10.50
C PRO A 96 -18.50 -7.07 -10.91
N ILE A 97 -19.11 -7.56 -12.00
CA ILE A 97 -20.35 -6.94 -12.52
C ILE A 97 -21.59 -7.25 -11.68
N SER A 98 -21.55 -8.35 -10.91
CA SER A 98 -22.70 -8.95 -10.23
C SER A 98 -22.66 -8.85 -8.70
N ASP A 99 -21.61 -8.26 -8.14
CA ASP A 99 -21.39 -8.18 -6.69
C ASP A 99 -20.92 -6.77 -6.30
N HIS A 100 -21.25 -6.35 -5.09
CA HIS A 100 -20.78 -5.11 -4.45
C HIS A 100 -19.43 -5.29 -3.75
N VAL A 101 -19.06 -6.52 -3.40
CA VAL A 101 -17.75 -6.80 -2.79
C VAL A 101 -16.67 -6.78 -3.86
N LEU A 102 -15.76 -5.81 -3.77
CA LEU A 102 -14.66 -5.61 -4.72
C LEU A 102 -13.50 -6.58 -4.46
N THR A 103 -13.66 -7.83 -4.90
CA THR A 103 -12.65 -8.90 -4.76
C THR A 103 -12.49 -9.70 -6.05
N MET A 104 -11.32 -10.31 -6.25
CA MET A 104 -11.02 -11.14 -7.41
C MET A 104 -11.17 -12.63 -7.09
N LYS A 105 -11.75 -13.39 -8.02
CA LYS A 105 -11.86 -14.84 -7.97
C LYS A 105 -11.20 -15.43 -9.20
N ASP A 106 -10.46 -16.53 -9.04
CA ASP A 106 -9.93 -17.29 -10.18
C ASP A 106 -11.00 -18.26 -10.70
N ASP A 107 -12.03 -17.70 -11.32
CA ASP A 107 -13.12 -18.45 -11.93
C ASP A 107 -13.73 -17.68 -13.13
N GLY A 108 -14.87 -18.18 -13.62
CA GLY A 108 -15.63 -17.56 -14.70
C GLY A 108 -16.39 -16.28 -14.33
N THR A 109 -16.20 -15.70 -13.13
CA THR A 109 -16.82 -14.44 -12.73
C THR A 109 -16.42 -13.33 -13.68
N PHE A 110 -17.39 -12.50 -14.07
CA PHE A 110 -17.16 -11.41 -15.01
C PHE A 110 -16.78 -10.11 -14.29
N TYR A 111 -15.71 -9.50 -14.78
CA TYR A 111 -15.19 -8.22 -14.33
C TYR A 111 -15.22 -7.18 -15.45
N ARG A 112 -15.16 -5.89 -15.06
CA ARG A 112 -14.96 -4.75 -15.96
C ARG A 112 -13.82 -3.88 -15.47
N PHE A 113 -13.09 -3.30 -16.42
CA PHE A 113 -12.18 -2.20 -16.14
C PHE A 113 -12.97 -0.92 -15.86
N GLN A 114 -12.52 -0.17 -14.85
CA GLN A 114 -13.07 1.12 -14.48
C GLN A 114 -12.61 2.23 -15.43
N ALA A 115 -13.50 3.19 -15.70
CA ALA A 115 -13.15 4.37 -16.48
C ALA A 115 -12.09 5.21 -15.76
N PRO A 116 -11.07 5.75 -16.47
CA PRO A 116 -10.02 6.58 -15.87
C PRO A 116 -10.53 7.79 -15.07
N TYR A 117 -11.71 8.31 -15.42
CA TYR A 117 -12.38 9.35 -14.65
C TYR A 117 -12.60 8.96 -13.18
N PHE A 118 -12.94 7.70 -12.91
CA PHE A 118 -13.21 7.21 -11.55
C PHE A 118 -11.97 6.65 -10.84
N TRP A 119 -10.77 6.78 -11.41
CA TRP A 119 -9.55 6.26 -10.77
C TRP A 119 -9.20 7.04 -9.50
N PRO A 120 -8.70 6.37 -8.43
CA PRO A 120 -8.30 6.99 -7.17
C PRO A 120 -7.22 8.08 -7.29
N SER A 121 -6.38 8.02 -8.34
CA SER A 121 -5.37 9.04 -8.63
C SER A 121 -5.95 10.44 -8.91
N ASN A 122 -7.23 10.52 -9.25
CA ASN A 122 -7.94 11.81 -9.36
C ASN A 122 -8.29 12.42 -8.00
N CYS A 123 -7.87 11.81 -6.88
CA CYS A 123 -8.05 12.29 -5.51
C CYS A 123 -9.51 12.62 -5.18
N TRP A 124 -10.41 11.69 -5.49
CA TRP A 124 -11.83 11.83 -5.20
C TRP A 124 -12.14 11.96 -3.70
N GLU A 125 -12.91 12.98 -3.33
CA GLU A 125 -13.48 13.15 -1.99
C GLU A 125 -15.02 13.33 -2.08
N PRO A 126 -15.77 12.28 -2.45
CA PRO A 126 -17.20 12.42 -2.73
C PRO A 126 -18.02 12.70 -1.47
N GLU A 127 -18.91 13.70 -1.56
CA GLU A 127 -19.72 14.14 -0.44
C GLU A 127 -20.91 13.22 -0.19
N ASN A 128 -21.50 13.35 1.01
CA ASN A 128 -22.75 12.66 1.33
C ASN A 128 -23.93 13.15 0.48
N THR A 129 -23.88 14.37 -0.04
CA THR A 129 -24.89 14.89 -0.98
C THR A 129 -24.85 14.13 -2.29
N ASP A 130 -23.65 13.89 -2.84
CA ASP A 130 -23.46 13.13 -4.08
C ASP A 130 -23.96 11.69 -3.95
N TYR A 131 -23.66 11.06 -2.81
CA TYR A 131 -24.12 9.70 -2.53
C TYR A 131 -25.65 9.63 -2.41
N ALA A 132 -26.28 10.63 -1.78
CA ALA A 132 -27.73 10.73 -1.71
C ALA A 132 -28.38 10.88 -3.09
N ILE A 133 -27.78 11.67 -3.99
CA ILE A 133 -28.22 11.80 -5.39
C ILE A 133 -28.11 10.46 -6.11
N TYR A 134 -26.98 9.76 -5.97
CA TYR A 134 -26.76 8.45 -6.58
C TYR A 134 -27.81 7.42 -6.14
N LEU A 135 -28.03 7.28 -4.82
CA LEU A 135 -29.01 6.33 -4.27
C LEU A 135 -30.43 6.70 -4.69
N CYS A 136 -30.79 7.99 -4.62
CA CYS A 136 -32.09 8.48 -5.08
C CYS A 136 -32.29 8.21 -6.58
N LYS A 137 -31.26 8.43 -7.41
CA LYS A 137 -31.29 8.13 -8.85
C LYS A 137 -31.57 6.66 -9.10
N ARG A 138 -30.96 5.74 -8.34
CA ARG A 138 -31.18 4.29 -8.47
C ARG A 138 -32.61 3.87 -8.14
N THR A 139 -33.20 4.40 -7.07
CA THR A 139 -34.59 4.07 -6.70
C THR A 139 -35.59 4.51 -7.77
N MET A 140 -35.30 5.57 -8.51
CA MET A 140 -36.19 6.09 -9.57
C MET A 140 -36.19 5.27 -10.86
N GLN A 141 -35.23 4.34 -11.04
CA GLN A 141 -35.12 3.59 -12.30
C GLN A 141 -36.03 2.36 -12.37
N ASN A 142 -36.57 1.87 -11.24
CA ASN A 142 -37.47 0.70 -11.16
C ASN A 142 -36.97 -0.52 -11.96
N LYS A 143 -35.72 -0.93 -11.74
CA LYS A 143 -35.13 -2.14 -12.35
C LYS A 143 -34.51 -3.00 -11.25
N ALA A 144 -34.81 -4.31 -11.25
CA ALA A 144 -34.27 -5.26 -10.29
C ALA A 144 -32.74 -5.16 -10.12
N ARG A 145 -31.98 -5.06 -11.23
CA ARG A 145 -30.51 -4.92 -11.20
C ARG A 145 -29.98 -3.65 -10.51
N LEU A 146 -30.84 -2.67 -10.24
CA LEU A 146 -30.52 -1.37 -9.64
C LEU A 146 -31.17 -1.21 -8.25
N GLU A 147 -31.91 -2.22 -7.79
CA GLU A 147 -32.46 -2.24 -6.43
C GLU A 147 -31.34 -2.03 -5.43
N LEU A 148 -31.65 -1.28 -4.38
CA LEU A 148 -30.69 -0.99 -3.33
C LEU A 148 -30.50 -2.25 -2.48
N ALA A 149 -29.24 -2.56 -2.15
CA ALA A 149 -28.98 -3.52 -1.09
C ALA A 149 -29.46 -2.97 0.27
N ASP A 150 -29.67 -3.83 1.26
CA ASP A 150 -30.21 -3.43 2.57
C ASP A 150 -29.39 -2.31 3.23
N TYR A 151 -28.06 -2.41 3.20
CA TYR A 151 -27.17 -1.38 3.74
C TYR A 151 -27.24 -0.05 2.97
N GLU A 152 -27.49 -0.09 1.66
CA GLU A 152 -27.69 1.10 0.84
C GLU A 152 -29.03 1.76 1.14
N ALA A 153 -30.08 0.98 1.34
CA ALA A 153 -31.40 1.47 1.74
C ALA A 153 -31.36 2.11 3.14
N GLU A 154 -30.64 1.52 4.09
CA GLU A 154 -30.40 2.11 5.40
C GLU A 154 -29.63 3.44 5.29
N ASN A 155 -28.58 3.47 4.48
CA ASN A 155 -27.83 4.69 4.20
C ASN A 155 -28.71 5.78 3.57
N LEU A 156 -29.56 5.43 2.60
CA LEU A 156 -30.51 6.36 2.00
C LEU A 156 -31.45 6.94 3.05
N ALA A 157 -32.03 6.11 3.91
CA ALA A 157 -32.91 6.55 5.00
C ALA A 157 -32.19 7.48 5.99
N ARG A 158 -30.92 7.22 6.30
CA ARG A 158 -30.08 8.09 7.12
C ARG A 158 -29.82 9.45 6.45
N LEU A 159 -29.52 9.45 5.15
CA LEU A 159 -29.26 10.66 4.36
C LEU A 159 -30.52 11.50 4.18
N GLN A 160 -31.68 10.88 3.96
CA GLN A 160 -32.98 11.55 3.92
C GLN A 160 -33.27 12.31 5.23
N ARG A 161 -32.98 11.68 6.37
CA ARG A 161 -33.09 12.34 7.69
C ARG A 161 -32.10 13.49 7.83
N ALA A 162 -30.83 13.27 7.45
CA ALA A 162 -29.78 14.28 7.57
C ALA A 162 -30.00 15.51 6.66
N PHE A 163 -30.55 15.29 5.46
CA PHE A 163 -30.75 16.32 4.44
C PHE A 163 -32.22 16.67 4.21
N ALA A 164 -33.10 16.48 5.20
CA ALA A 164 -34.55 16.68 5.06
C ALA A 164 -34.93 18.03 4.43
N ARG A 165 -34.25 19.12 4.82
CA ARG A 165 -34.51 20.48 4.28
C ARG A 165 -34.00 20.70 2.85
N LYS A 166 -33.04 19.89 2.39
CA LYS A 166 -32.46 19.97 1.04
C LYS A 166 -32.93 18.82 0.14
N TRP A 167 -33.84 17.96 0.62
CA TRP A 167 -34.20 16.73 -0.06
C TRP A 167 -34.83 16.96 -1.44
N GLU A 168 -35.66 18.01 -1.57
CA GLU A 168 -36.25 18.38 -2.87
C GLU A 168 -35.19 18.71 -3.92
N PHE A 169 -34.09 19.38 -3.54
CA PHE A 169 -32.98 19.67 -4.46
C PHE A 169 -32.23 18.40 -4.86
N ILE A 170 -31.99 17.49 -3.91
CA ILE A 170 -31.37 16.18 -4.18
C ILE A 170 -32.23 15.38 -5.16
N PHE A 171 -33.54 15.33 -4.92
CA PHE A 171 -34.48 14.64 -5.79
C PHE A 171 -34.51 15.25 -7.20
N MET A 172 -34.55 16.58 -7.31
CA MET A 172 -34.53 17.27 -8.60
C MET A 172 -33.24 16.99 -9.39
N GLN A 173 -32.08 16.97 -8.71
CA GLN A 173 -30.81 16.62 -9.34
C GLN A 173 -30.76 15.17 -9.81
N ALA A 174 -31.24 14.23 -8.97
CA ALA A 174 -31.35 12.82 -9.34
C ALA A 174 -32.26 12.63 -10.56
N GLU A 175 -33.44 13.28 -10.57
CA GLU A 175 -34.37 13.22 -11.69
C GLU A 175 -33.77 13.77 -12.99
N ALA A 176 -33.03 14.88 -12.91
CA ALA A 176 -32.33 15.46 -14.06
C ALA A 176 -31.28 14.50 -14.63
N GLN A 177 -30.51 13.81 -13.78
CA GLN A 177 -29.56 12.78 -14.22
C GLN A 177 -30.28 11.59 -14.87
N VAL A 178 -31.37 11.08 -14.28
CA VAL A 178 -32.19 10.01 -14.90
C VAL A 178 -32.67 10.42 -16.30
N LYS A 179 -33.11 11.66 -16.48
CA LYS A 179 -33.55 12.19 -17.79
C LYS A 179 -32.41 12.19 -18.82
N ILE A 180 -31.18 12.47 -18.40
CA ILE A 180 -30.00 12.42 -19.26
C ILE A 180 -29.64 10.97 -19.59
N ASP A 181 -29.60 10.08 -18.60
CA ASP A 181 -29.26 8.66 -18.77
C ASP A 181 -30.25 7.95 -19.68
N ARG A 182 -31.54 8.33 -19.64
CA ARG A 182 -32.58 7.81 -20.53
C ARG A 182 -32.33 8.08 -22.02
N LYS A 183 -31.53 9.11 -22.36
CA LYS A 183 -31.15 9.44 -23.75
C LYS A 183 -30.03 8.56 -24.30
N LYS A 184 -29.24 7.93 -23.42
CA LYS A 184 -28.17 7.00 -23.81
C LYS A 184 -28.75 5.67 -24.25
N ASP A 185 -28.03 4.93 -25.10
CA ASP A 185 -28.48 3.60 -25.49
C ASP A 185 -28.47 2.63 -24.29
N LYS A 186 -29.21 1.52 -24.40
CA LYS A 186 -29.40 0.55 -23.31
C LYS A 186 -28.08 -0.09 -22.86
N THR A 187 -27.14 -0.27 -23.78
CA THR A 187 -25.87 -0.95 -23.54
C THR A 187 -24.91 -0.01 -22.85
N GLU A 188 -24.71 1.20 -23.39
CA GLU A 188 -23.90 2.26 -22.80
C GLU A 188 -24.38 2.59 -21.38
N ARG A 189 -25.69 2.76 -21.20
CA ARG A 189 -26.28 3.03 -19.88
C ARG A 189 -25.97 1.95 -18.86
N LYS A 190 -26.03 0.67 -19.25
CA LYS A 190 -25.70 -0.44 -18.33
C LYS A 190 -24.23 -0.41 -17.89
N ILE A 191 -23.32 -0.04 -18.79
CA ILE A 191 -21.89 0.07 -18.47
C ILE A 191 -21.66 1.23 -17.51
N LEU A 192 -22.21 2.41 -17.83
CA LEU A 192 -22.10 3.60 -16.99
C LEU A 192 -22.70 3.39 -15.58
N ASP A 193 -23.89 2.79 -15.50
CA ASP A 193 -24.50 2.44 -14.20
C ASP A 193 -23.57 1.53 -13.36
N SER A 194 -22.90 0.56 -14.01
CA SER A 194 -21.99 -0.37 -13.31
C SER A 194 -20.67 0.26 -12.90
N GLN A 195 -20.15 1.21 -13.69
CA GLN A 195 -18.94 1.97 -13.37
C GLN A 195 -19.18 2.93 -12.21
N GLU A 196 -20.31 3.63 -12.21
CA GLU A 196 -20.72 4.51 -11.11
C GLU A 196 -21.00 3.70 -9.84
N ARG A 197 -21.62 2.52 -9.93
CA ARG A 197 -21.75 1.59 -8.79
C ARG A 197 -20.39 1.24 -8.20
N ALA A 198 -19.45 0.79 -9.03
CA ALA A 198 -18.12 0.41 -8.56
C ALA A 198 -17.34 1.58 -7.92
N PHE A 199 -17.55 2.81 -8.42
CA PHE A 199 -17.02 4.01 -7.76
C PHE A 199 -17.55 4.15 -6.33
N TRP A 200 -18.86 3.97 -6.13
CA TRP A 200 -19.46 4.03 -4.80
C TRP A 200 -19.10 2.84 -3.91
N ASP A 201 -18.88 1.64 -4.48
CA ASP A 201 -18.42 0.48 -3.73
C ASP A 201 -17.01 0.69 -3.11
N VAL A 202 -16.18 1.55 -3.70
CA VAL A 202 -14.89 1.98 -3.11
C VAL A 202 -15.11 2.98 -1.97
N HIS A 203 -15.92 4.03 -2.21
CA HIS A 203 -16.03 5.18 -1.30
C HIS A 203 -17.07 4.99 -0.19
N ARG A 204 -17.99 4.03 -0.35
CA ARG A 204 -19.05 3.65 0.60
C ARG A 204 -19.16 2.12 0.59
N PRO A 205 -18.09 1.41 1.03
CA PRO A 205 -18.00 -0.04 0.90
C PRO A 205 -19.07 -0.77 1.71
N VAL A 206 -19.34 -2.01 1.30
CA VAL A 206 -20.21 -2.93 2.04
C VAL A 206 -19.72 -3.04 3.49
N PRO A 207 -20.61 -3.01 4.51
CA PRO A 207 -20.21 -3.16 5.90
C PRO A 207 -19.36 -4.42 6.12
N GLY A 208 -18.22 -4.27 6.79
CA GLY A 208 -17.25 -5.34 7.02
C GLY A 208 -16.13 -5.43 5.97
N CYS A 209 -16.27 -4.77 4.82
CA CYS A 209 -15.16 -4.60 3.88
C CYS A 209 -14.18 -3.51 4.33
N VAL A 210 -12.91 -3.68 3.97
CA VAL A 210 -11.87 -2.69 4.24
C VAL A 210 -12.12 -1.43 3.41
N ASN A 211 -12.09 -0.27 4.07
CA ASN A 211 -12.18 1.02 3.38
C ASN A 211 -10.81 1.45 2.85
N THR A 212 -10.61 1.28 1.54
CA THR A 212 -9.33 1.58 0.87
C THR A 212 -9.04 3.08 0.75
N THR A 213 -10.03 3.95 0.98
CA THR A 213 -9.84 5.40 0.96
C THR A 213 -9.32 5.96 2.29
N GLU A 214 -9.27 5.14 3.35
CA GLU A 214 -8.74 5.58 4.65
C GLU A 214 -7.22 5.77 4.58
N MET A 215 -6.76 6.90 5.10
CA MET A 215 -5.35 7.27 5.11
C MET A 215 -4.78 7.26 6.53
N ASP A 216 -3.59 6.66 6.70
CA ASP A 216 -2.86 6.67 7.97
C ASP A 216 -2.67 8.12 8.48
N ILE A 217 -2.95 8.36 9.77
CA ILE A 217 -2.86 9.67 10.41
C ILE A 217 -1.50 10.36 10.20
N ARG A 218 -0.40 9.58 10.11
CA ARG A 218 0.96 10.07 9.83
C ARG A 218 1.09 10.54 8.39
N LYS A 219 0.45 9.85 7.44
CA LYS A 219 0.35 10.29 6.03
C LYS A 219 -0.45 11.60 5.93
N CYS A 220 -1.60 11.69 6.61
CA CYS A 220 -2.39 12.93 6.71
C CYS A 220 -1.58 14.11 7.25
N ARG A 221 -0.76 13.87 8.28
CA ARG A 221 0.10 14.90 8.88
C ARG A 221 1.21 15.37 7.93
N ARG A 222 1.81 14.47 7.15
CA ARG A 222 2.83 14.81 6.16
C ARG A 222 2.27 15.68 5.04
N LEU A 223 1.07 15.38 4.56
CA LEU A 223 0.38 16.18 3.54
C LEU A 223 0.13 17.62 4.03
N LYS A 224 -0.22 17.79 5.30
CA LYS A 224 -0.43 19.12 5.92
C LYS A 224 0.86 19.88 6.25
N ASN A 225 2.05 19.27 6.14
CA ASN A 225 3.32 19.94 6.45
C ASN A 225 4.51 19.40 5.63
N PRO A 226 4.58 19.71 4.32
CA PRO A 226 5.59 19.16 3.39
C PRO A 226 7.04 19.51 3.78
N GLN A 227 7.23 20.64 4.48
CA GLN A 227 8.55 21.16 4.84
C GLN A 227 9.30 20.31 5.88
N LYS A 228 8.61 19.46 6.66
CA LYS A 228 9.25 18.56 7.65
C LYS A 228 9.82 17.29 7.01
N VAL A 229 9.32 16.88 5.84
CA VAL A 229 9.71 15.60 5.21
C VAL A 229 11.04 15.73 4.47
N LYS A 230 11.34 16.88 3.87
CA LYS A 230 12.60 17.14 3.13
C LYS A 230 13.86 17.14 4.02
N LYS A 231 13.73 17.07 5.35
CA LYS A 231 14.87 17.04 6.29
C LYS A 231 15.27 15.65 6.78
N SER A 232 14.49 14.60 6.52
CA SER A 232 14.63 13.32 7.24
C SER A 232 15.21 12.16 6.41
N VAL A 233 16.36 12.37 5.75
CA VAL A 233 17.22 11.23 5.35
C VAL A 233 18.71 11.50 5.66
N TYR A 234 19.20 12.76 5.62
CA TYR A 234 20.54 13.12 6.11
C TYR A 234 20.64 14.54 6.68
N GLY A 235 19.53 15.14 7.12
CA GLY A 235 19.51 16.50 7.66
C GLY A 235 19.82 16.51 9.16
N VAL A 236 20.94 17.14 9.54
CA VAL A 236 21.23 17.51 10.93
C VAL A 236 20.00 18.21 11.53
N THR A 237 19.49 17.65 12.64
CA THR A 237 18.47 18.30 13.48
C THR A 237 19.05 19.56 14.09
N ASP A 238 18.44 20.70 13.76
CA ASP A 238 18.63 21.93 14.52
C ASP A 238 17.37 22.12 15.39
N GLU A 239 17.53 21.86 16.69
CA GLU A 239 16.53 22.09 17.73
C GLU A 239 16.45 23.58 18.00
N SER A 240 15.64 24.30 17.21
CA SER A 240 15.27 25.69 17.49
C SER A 240 14.08 26.10 16.63
N GLN A 241 12.86 25.96 17.16
CA GLN A 241 11.80 26.98 17.18
C GLN A 241 10.43 26.37 17.47
N SER A 242 9.97 26.64 18.68
CA SER A 242 8.57 26.66 19.07
C SER A 242 7.81 27.74 18.28
N GLN A 243 6.82 27.38 17.47
CA GLN A 243 5.71 28.27 17.12
C GLN A 243 4.47 27.49 16.64
N SER A 244 3.31 27.91 17.16
CA SER A 244 1.96 27.38 16.96
C SER A 244 1.47 27.45 15.50
N PRO A 245 0.47 26.64 15.11
CA PRO A 245 0.06 26.46 13.73
C PRO A 245 -0.98 27.52 13.33
N VAL A 246 -0.55 28.57 12.63
CA VAL A 246 -1.48 29.44 11.90
C VAL A 246 -1.02 29.57 10.45
N HIS A 247 -1.88 29.07 9.58
CA HIS A 247 -2.03 29.33 8.15
C HIS A 247 -0.86 30.07 7.46
N ILE A 248 -0.04 29.33 6.70
CA ILE A 248 0.93 29.90 5.76
C ILE A 248 0.49 29.46 4.35
N PRO A 249 0.17 30.39 3.43
CA PRO A 249 -0.11 30.07 2.03
C PRO A 249 1.14 29.46 1.37
N SER A 250 0.93 28.55 0.42
CA SER A 250 1.97 27.89 -0.38
C SER A 250 3.04 28.88 -0.85
N GLN A 251 4.26 28.73 -0.32
CA GLN A 251 5.40 29.55 -0.72
C GLN A 251 5.95 29.00 -2.04
N PRO A 252 6.24 29.86 -3.04
CA PRO A 252 6.79 29.44 -4.31
C PRO A 252 8.20 28.83 -4.14
N ILE A 253 8.55 27.94 -5.07
CA ILE A 253 9.84 27.22 -5.17
C ILE A 253 11.00 28.15 -4.79
N ARG A 254 11.59 27.89 -3.63
CA ARG A 254 12.70 28.68 -3.09
C ARG A 254 13.90 28.53 -4.02
N LYS A 255 14.32 29.62 -4.66
CA LYS A 255 15.56 29.64 -5.46
C LYS A 255 16.73 29.31 -4.56
N THR A 256 17.57 28.36 -4.97
CA THR A 256 18.77 27.93 -4.23
C THR A 256 19.61 29.14 -3.83
N THR A 257 19.80 29.34 -2.54
CA THR A 257 20.53 30.51 -2.03
C THR A 257 22.02 30.22 -1.95
N LYS A 258 22.84 31.27 -1.84
CA LYS A 258 24.29 31.15 -1.60
C LYS A 258 24.60 30.34 -0.34
N ASP A 259 23.77 30.45 0.69
CA ASP A 259 23.94 29.72 1.94
C ASP A 259 23.58 28.24 1.80
N ASP A 260 22.61 27.89 0.94
CA ASP A 260 22.31 26.49 0.62
C ASP A 260 23.50 25.84 -0.10
N ILE A 261 24.14 26.56 -1.03
CA ILE A 261 25.35 26.08 -1.72
C ILE A 261 26.51 25.88 -0.74
N ARG A 262 26.71 26.81 0.21
CA ARG A 262 27.73 26.66 1.25
C ARG A 262 27.49 25.42 2.10
N LYS A 263 26.25 25.19 2.54
CA LYS A 263 25.87 23.97 3.28
C LYS A 263 26.13 22.71 2.45
N GLN A 264 25.82 22.73 1.16
CA GLN A 264 26.08 21.61 0.27
C GLN A 264 27.59 21.32 0.15
N ILE A 265 28.42 22.36 0.03
CA ILE A 265 29.89 22.21 0.01
C ILE A 265 30.39 21.61 1.32
N THR A 266 29.95 22.12 2.47
CA THR A 266 30.31 21.57 3.78
C THR A 266 29.88 20.11 3.91
N PHE A 267 28.66 19.78 3.48
CA PHE A 267 28.16 18.41 3.47
C PHE A 267 29.07 17.53 2.61
N LEU A 268 29.31 17.89 1.36
CA LEU A 268 30.13 17.10 0.43
C LEU A 268 31.57 16.93 0.90
N ASN A 269 32.19 17.96 1.48
CA ASN A 269 33.53 17.83 2.07
C ASN A 269 33.53 16.78 3.20
N ALA A 270 32.54 16.84 4.09
CA ALA A 270 32.38 15.82 5.12
C ALA A 270 32.10 14.41 4.55
N GLN A 271 31.50 14.30 3.35
CA GLN A 271 31.31 13.01 2.67
C GLN A 271 32.62 12.43 2.14
N ILE A 272 33.51 13.28 1.62
CA ILE A 272 34.80 12.88 1.04
C ILE A 272 35.74 12.34 2.12
N ASP A 273 35.69 12.92 3.32
CA ASP A 273 36.51 12.50 4.45
C ASP A 273 36.06 11.15 5.06
N ARG A 274 34.92 10.59 4.62
CA ARG A 274 34.45 9.29 5.12
C ARG A 274 35.28 8.17 4.53
N HIS A 275 35.90 7.37 5.41
CA HIS A 275 36.62 6.18 5.00
C HIS A 275 35.64 5.11 4.49
N CYS A 276 35.64 4.89 3.19
CA CYS A 276 34.81 3.88 2.54
C CYS A 276 35.61 2.60 2.27
N LEU A 277 35.00 1.45 2.53
CA LEU A 277 35.56 0.15 2.15
C LEU A 277 35.21 -0.18 0.69
N LYS A 278 36.06 -0.98 0.03
CA LYS A 278 35.75 -1.53 -1.29
C LYS A 278 34.53 -2.44 -1.19
N MET A 279 33.63 -2.37 -2.17
CA MET A 279 32.41 -3.20 -2.18
C MET A 279 32.70 -4.70 -2.08
N SER A 280 33.79 -5.17 -2.70
CA SER A 280 34.22 -6.57 -2.58
C SER A 280 34.53 -6.96 -1.13
N LYS A 281 35.18 -6.08 -0.37
CA LYS A 281 35.49 -6.32 1.04
C LYS A 281 34.26 -6.26 1.93
N VAL A 282 33.32 -5.36 1.64
CA VAL A 282 32.03 -5.32 2.34
C VAL A 282 31.24 -6.59 2.07
N ALA A 283 31.15 -7.02 0.80
CA ALA A 283 30.44 -8.25 0.42
C ALA A 283 31.06 -9.49 1.06
N GLU A 284 32.39 -9.67 0.96
CA GLU A 284 33.13 -10.78 1.59
C GLU A 284 32.86 -10.83 3.10
N SER A 285 32.89 -9.68 3.78
CA SER A 285 32.64 -9.62 5.23
C SER A 285 31.20 -9.96 5.60
N LEU A 286 30.21 -9.50 4.83
CA LEU A 286 28.79 -9.78 5.11
C LEU A 286 28.44 -11.25 4.83
N ILE A 287 29.02 -11.83 3.78
CA ILE A 287 28.86 -13.26 3.47
C ILE A 287 29.47 -14.09 4.60
N ALA A 288 30.73 -13.83 4.97
CA ALA A 288 31.40 -14.56 6.04
C ALA A 288 30.65 -14.46 7.38
N TYR A 289 30.14 -13.28 7.73
CA TYR A 289 29.30 -13.11 8.91
C TYR A 289 28.03 -13.97 8.82
N THR A 290 27.34 -13.95 7.69
CA THR A 290 26.11 -14.75 7.50
C THR A 290 26.40 -16.24 7.59
N GLU A 291 27.45 -16.73 6.95
CA GLU A 291 27.89 -18.13 7.01
C GLU A 291 28.28 -18.55 8.43
N GLN A 292 28.87 -17.65 9.21
CA GLN A 292 29.23 -17.91 10.60
C GLN A 292 28.01 -18.09 11.51
N TYR A 293 26.90 -17.39 11.22
CA TYR A 293 25.68 -17.43 12.05
C TYR A 293 24.56 -18.32 11.50
N VAL A 294 24.70 -18.89 10.30
CA VAL A 294 23.64 -19.67 9.66
C VAL A 294 23.18 -20.87 10.51
N GLU A 295 24.12 -21.53 11.20
CA GLU A 295 23.83 -22.67 12.10
C GLU A 295 23.03 -22.28 13.35
N TYR A 296 22.94 -20.98 13.65
CA TYR A 296 22.20 -20.45 14.80
C TYR A 296 20.92 -19.72 14.40
N ASP A 297 20.57 -19.68 13.10
CA ASP A 297 19.34 -19.07 12.62
C ASP A 297 18.21 -20.13 12.55
N PRO A 298 17.20 -20.06 13.44
CA PRO A 298 16.12 -21.06 13.49
C PRO A 298 15.19 -21.08 12.26
N PHE A 299 15.29 -20.09 11.37
CA PHE A 299 14.56 -20.06 10.10
C PHE A 299 15.29 -20.84 8.99
N ILE A 300 16.62 -21.01 9.11
CA ILE A 300 17.45 -21.68 8.10
C ILE A 300 17.85 -23.07 8.58
N THR A 301 18.44 -23.15 9.77
CA THR A 301 18.85 -24.41 10.39
C THR A 301 17.86 -24.81 11.49
N PRO A 302 17.33 -26.04 11.50
CA PRO A 302 16.43 -26.50 12.56
C PRO A 302 17.05 -26.36 13.95
N ALA A 303 16.36 -25.65 14.84
CA ALA A 303 16.80 -25.51 16.23
C ALA A 303 16.68 -26.86 16.98
N GLU A 304 17.72 -27.22 17.73
CA GLU A 304 17.76 -28.44 18.55
C GLU A 304 17.48 -28.12 20.03
N PRO A 305 16.57 -28.83 20.73
CA PRO A 305 15.92 -30.08 20.30
C PRO A 305 14.74 -29.88 19.35
N SER A 306 14.04 -28.75 19.43
CA SER A 306 13.00 -28.35 18.47
C SER A 306 12.72 -26.86 18.57
N ASN A 307 12.10 -26.28 17.53
CA ASN A 307 11.64 -24.89 17.55
C ASN A 307 10.32 -24.78 18.37
N PRO A 308 10.30 -24.05 19.50
CA PRO A 308 9.14 -23.97 20.40
C PRO A 308 7.86 -23.45 19.74
N TRP A 309 8.00 -22.63 18.68
CA TRP A 309 6.85 -22.08 17.94
C TRP A 309 6.16 -23.09 17.03
N ILE A 310 6.81 -24.23 16.77
CA ILE A 310 6.31 -25.31 15.89
C ILE A 310 5.90 -26.53 16.69
N SER A 311 6.69 -26.89 17.72
CA SER A 311 6.49 -28.10 18.51
C SER A 311 5.67 -27.90 19.79
N ASP A 312 5.40 -26.65 20.17
CA ASP A 312 4.85 -26.28 21.49
C ASP A 312 5.69 -26.81 22.68
N ASP A 313 6.98 -27.11 22.45
CA ASP A 313 7.94 -27.57 23.45
C ASP A 313 8.94 -26.45 23.81
N ILE A 314 8.95 -26.03 25.07
CA ILE A 314 9.81 -24.95 25.58
C ILE A 314 11.21 -25.42 26.00
N THR A 315 11.54 -26.71 25.86
CA THR A 315 12.83 -27.28 26.26
C THR A 315 14.03 -26.52 25.69
N LEU A 316 13.96 -26.04 24.45
CA LEU A 316 15.02 -25.20 23.84
C LEU A 316 15.29 -23.94 24.68
N TRP A 317 14.23 -23.20 25.04
CA TRP A 317 14.37 -21.97 25.84
C TRP A 317 14.89 -22.26 27.25
N ASP A 318 14.44 -23.37 27.85
CA ASP A 318 14.95 -23.81 29.14
C ASP A 318 16.45 -24.15 29.04
N ILE A 319 16.89 -24.84 27.99
CA ILE A 319 18.30 -25.15 27.74
C ILE A 319 19.13 -23.88 27.52
N GLU A 320 18.65 -22.93 26.72
CA GLU A 320 19.36 -21.65 26.49
C GLU A 320 19.50 -20.83 27.78
N MET A 321 18.46 -20.82 28.63
CA MET A 321 18.49 -20.21 29.96
C MET A 321 19.46 -20.93 30.91
N SER A 322 19.57 -22.25 30.78
CA SER A 322 20.37 -23.13 31.66
C SER A 322 21.84 -23.23 31.27
N CYS A 323 22.17 -23.21 29.97
CA CYS A 323 23.54 -23.22 29.44
C CYS A 323 24.34 -21.99 29.89
N GLY A 324 23.67 -20.90 30.29
CA GLY A 324 24.26 -19.76 31.01
C GLY A 324 24.97 -20.14 32.33
N LEU A 325 24.60 -21.26 32.95
CA LEU A 325 25.05 -21.66 34.30
C LEU A 325 26.15 -22.73 34.30
N SER A 326 26.38 -23.45 33.20
CA SER A 326 27.37 -24.55 33.16
C SER A 326 28.73 -24.09 32.65
N MET A 327 29.65 -23.89 33.59
CA MET A 327 31.02 -23.39 33.44
C MET A 327 31.98 -24.24 32.55
N GLY A 328 31.51 -25.30 31.89
CA GLY A 328 32.35 -26.30 31.20
C GLY A 328 32.11 -26.49 29.70
N SER A 329 31.05 -25.92 29.15
CA SER A 329 30.68 -26.06 27.74
C SER A 329 30.23 -24.69 27.22
N LEU A 330 31.20 -23.83 26.92
CA LEU A 330 30.95 -22.63 26.14
C LEU A 330 30.23 -23.07 24.85
N CYS A 331 28.98 -22.64 24.68
CA CYS A 331 28.26 -22.88 23.44
C CYS A 331 29.13 -22.30 22.31
N PRO A 332 29.38 -23.03 21.20
CA PRO A 332 30.30 -22.59 20.16
C PRO A 332 30.00 -21.19 19.60
N SER A 333 28.75 -20.72 19.74
CA SER A 333 28.35 -19.34 19.40
C SER A 333 29.02 -18.26 20.24
N TRP A 334 29.49 -18.58 21.45
CA TRP A 334 30.03 -17.60 22.41
C TRP A 334 31.47 -17.20 22.07
N GLN A 335 32.15 -17.98 21.23
CA GLN A 335 33.52 -17.72 20.77
C GLN A 335 33.58 -16.84 19.51
N LEU A 336 32.42 -16.52 18.92
CA LEU A 336 32.34 -15.93 17.58
C LEU A 336 32.61 -14.42 17.57
N GLU A 337 32.30 -13.70 18.65
CA GLU A 337 32.60 -12.26 18.75
C GLU A 337 32.63 -11.77 20.21
N LEU A 338 33.68 -11.02 20.57
CA LEU A 338 33.86 -10.45 21.91
C LEU A 338 32.66 -9.56 22.32
N LEU A 339 32.07 -8.83 21.37
CA LEU A 339 30.92 -7.95 21.61
C LEU A 339 29.63 -8.71 21.95
N LEU A 340 29.39 -9.86 21.30
CA LEU A 340 28.23 -10.72 21.59
C LEU A 340 28.40 -11.47 22.91
N TRP A 341 29.63 -11.75 23.29
CA TRP A 341 29.93 -12.30 24.59
C TRP A 341 29.75 -11.23 25.68
N LEU A 342 30.24 -10.00 25.47
CA LEU A 342 30.08 -8.86 26.40
C LEU A 342 28.64 -8.35 26.53
N SER A 343 27.79 -8.53 25.53
CA SER A 343 26.37 -8.13 25.61
C SER A 343 25.52 -9.08 26.46
N ARG A 344 26.10 -10.19 26.94
CA ARG A 344 25.44 -11.17 27.80
C ARG A 344 25.86 -10.99 29.27
N PRO A 345 24.98 -11.32 30.24
CA PRO A 345 25.26 -11.19 31.68
C PRO A 345 26.55 -11.90 32.14
N GLU A 346 26.91 -13.01 31.48
CA GLU A 346 28.08 -13.83 31.80
C GLU A 346 29.39 -13.21 31.29
N GLY A 347 29.37 -12.53 30.14
CA GLY A 347 30.56 -11.83 29.64
C GLY A 347 30.95 -10.64 30.51
N GLU A 348 29.97 -9.93 31.07
CA GLU A 348 30.21 -8.86 32.04
C GLU A 348 30.81 -9.35 33.35
N THR A 349 30.49 -10.59 33.78
CA THR A 349 30.95 -11.15 35.05
C THR A 349 32.27 -11.93 34.94
N LEU A 350 32.51 -12.60 33.81
CA LEU A 350 33.69 -13.46 33.60
C LEU A 350 34.93 -12.68 33.10
N LEU A 351 34.75 -11.59 32.33
CA LEU A 351 35.90 -10.81 31.83
C LEU A 351 36.74 -10.22 32.96
N PRO A 352 36.16 -9.57 33.99
CA PRO A 352 36.94 -9.00 35.09
C PRO A 352 37.67 -10.08 35.89
N GLN A 353 37.06 -11.26 36.07
CA GLN A 353 37.66 -12.39 36.76
C GLN A 353 38.85 -12.96 35.97
N LEU A 354 38.72 -13.14 34.66
CA LEU A 354 39.81 -13.59 33.79
C LEU A 354 40.97 -12.60 33.79
N VAL A 355 40.67 -11.30 33.67
CA VAL A 355 41.68 -10.22 33.70
C VAL A 355 42.39 -10.17 35.05
N SER A 356 41.66 -10.30 36.16
CA SER A 356 42.27 -10.35 37.51
C SER A 356 43.17 -11.58 37.69
N SER A 357 42.75 -12.75 37.22
CA SER A 357 43.57 -13.97 37.29
C SER A 357 44.84 -13.92 36.44
N ILE A 358 44.83 -13.20 35.31
CA ILE A 358 46.02 -12.98 34.49
C ILE A 358 46.95 -11.97 35.18
N SER A 359 46.38 -10.91 35.77
CA SER A 359 47.12 -9.91 36.55
C SER A 359 47.82 -10.53 37.76
N ASP A 360 47.14 -11.43 38.48
CA ASP A 360 47.69 -12.11 39.65
C ASP A 360 48.82 -13.09 39.26
N ARG A 361 48.72 -13.76 38.11
CA ARG A 361 49.80 -14.60 37.58
C ARG A 361 51.02 -13.80 37.13
N SER A 362 50.83 -12.58 36.63
CA SER A 362 51.94 -11.69 36.27
C SER A 362 52.67 -11.09 37.48
N ASN A 363 52.04 -11.08 38.66
CA ASN A 363 52.64 -10.61 39.92
C ASN A 363 53.37 -11.71 40.71
N THR A 364 53.31 -12.98 40.25
CA THR A 364 54.02 -14.10 40.89
C THR A 364 55.36 -14.46 40.24
N ASP A 365 55.76 -13.77 39.17
CA ASP A 365 57.02 -14.00 38.44
C ASP A 365 58.09 -12.90 38.63
N TYR A 366 58.00 -12.07 39.70
CA TYR A 366 59.10 -11.20 40.14
C TYR A 366 59.24 -11.10 41.66
#